data_AF-A0A9W9JSK1-F1
#
_entry.id   AF-A0A9W9JSK1-F1
#
_cell.length_a   1.000
_cell.length_b   1.000
_cell.length_c   1.000
_cell.angle_alpha   90.00
_cell.angle_beta   90.00
_cell.angle_gamma   90.00
#
_symmetry.space_group_name_H-M   'P 1'
#
loop_
_entity.id
_entity.type
_entity.pdbx_description
1 polymer ?
#
loop_
_entity_poly.entity_id
_entity_poly.type
_entity_poly.pdbx_seq_one_letter_code
_entity_poly.pdbx_strand_id
1 'polypeptide(L)'
;MVAPKYQSNRLDQKSAFPNDFTSKSTLENDRRKREAIAAANLRDAQAAEKLERERHEREEKAALRIQALEDKDLNSIAQIKTLEEKKSELERTRDEWIGKFNTQNEELNSRIQLLESNIEEQRKQKDSQINELREQRSSIEHKVFDELQNDDVQILAITYGSRIYYDSGTSDYKNLLSKFKDAARAGNSFKVTNELINDDPNHDHFKSLIIVYRYIRPGVNRRLRTLAGWEGTETRFDPWN
;
A
#
# COMPACT_ATOMS: atom_id res chain seq x y z
N MET A 1 51.95 -108.63 -51.57
CA MET A 1 53.11 -109.55 -51.42
C MET A 1 54.11 -108.85 -50.51
N VAL A 2 54.19 -109.27 -49.24
CA VAL A 2 55.23 -110.15 -48.67
C VAL A 2 56.61 -109.48 -48.67
N ALA A 3 57.15 -109.28 -47.45
CA ALA A 3 58.47 -108.76 -47.11
C ALA A 3 59.63 -109.61 -47.69
N PRO A 4 60.91 -109.18 -47.62
CA PRO A 4 61.70 -109.53 -46.42
C PRO A 4 62.88 -108.60 -46.02
N LYS A 5 63.40 -108.91 -44.84
CA LYS A 5 64.66 -108.50 -44.19
C LYS A 5 65.91 -108.94 -45.01
N TYR A 6 67.07 -108.31 -44.80
CA TYR A 6 68.27 -108.92 -44.18
C TYR A 6 69.46 -107.92 -44.07
N GLN A 7 70.25 -108.13 -43.03
CA GLN A 7 71.46 -107.43 -42.59
C GLN A 7 72.65 -107.62 -43.55
N SER A 8 73.65 -106.73 -43.50
CA SER A 8 75.06 -107.17 -43.51
C SER A 8 76.00 -106.14 -42.86
N ASN A 9 76.86 -106.65 -41.98
CA ASN A 9 78.05 -105.98 -41.42
C ASN A 9 79.20 -106.07 -42.43
N ARG A 10 80.04 -105.03 -42.52
CA ARG A 10 81.50 -105.20 -42.66
C ARG A 10 82.28 -103.95 -42.22
N LEU A 11 83.21 -104.19 -41.29
CA LEU A 11 84.34 -103.33 -40.94
C LEU A 11 85.43 -103.44 -42.01
N ASP A 12 86.17 -102.36 -42.24
CA ASP A 12 87.61 -102.40 -42.53
C ASP A 12 88.31 -101.07 -42.19
N GLN A 13 89.62 -101.19 -41.99
CA GLN A 13 90.48 -100.44 -41.07
C GLN A 13 91.19 -99.18 -41.65
N LYS A 14 91.42 -98.23 -40.73
CA LYS A 14 92.55 -97.29 -40.50
C LYS A 14 93.37 -96.72 -41.69
N SER A 15 93.44 -95.39 -41.73
CA SER A 15 94.58 -94.59 -42.18
C SER A 15 94.70 -93.32 -41.31
N ALA A 16 95.93 -92.88 -41.04
CA ALA A 16 96.29 -91.92 -39.99
C ALA A 16 96.71 -90.54 -40.57
N PHE A 17 96.19 -89.47 -39.96
CA PHE A 17 96.61 -88.04 -39.95
C PHE A 17 96.07 -87.07 -41.06
N PRO A 18 95.88 -85.76 -40.74
CA PRO A 18 94.58 -85.07 -40.89
C PRO A 18 94.51 -83.86 -41.86
N ASN A 19 93.25 -83.51 -42.20
CA ASN A 19 92.62 -82.27 -42.74
C ASN A 19 93.44 -80.98 -42.98
N ASP A 20 93.20 -80.34 -44.13
CA ASP A 20 93.26 -78.87 -44.30
C ASP A 20 92.59 -78.34 -45.61
N PHE A 21 91.25 -78.27 -45.64
CA PHE A 21 90.50 -77.57 -46.72
C PHE A 21 89.25 -76.80 -46.23
N THR A 22 89.21 -76.42 -44.95
CA THR A 22 88.06 -75.71 -44.32
C THR A 22 88.21 -74.18 -44.25
N SER A 23 89.35 -73.60 -44.64
CA SER A 23 89.68 -72.18 -44.34
C SER A 23 89.02 -71.12 -45.25
N LYS A 24 88.59 -71.45 -46.47
CA LYS A 24 87.86 -70.48 -47.34
C LYS A 24 86.36 -70.39 -47.04
N SER A 25 85.75 -71.47 -46.51
CA SER A 25 84.33 -71.53 -46.15
C SER A 25 84.03 -70.82 -44.82
N THR A 26 84.99 -70.83 -43.88
CA THR A 26 84.87 -70.14 -42.59
C THR A 26 84.92 -68.63 -42.73
N LEU A 27 85.77 -68.09 -43.62
CA LEU A 27 85.97 -66.65 -43.79
C LEU A 27 84.75 -65.95 -44.44
N GLU A 28 84.11 -66.57 -45.43
CA GLU A 28 82.87 -66.08 -46.06
C GLU A 28 81.68 -66.15 -45.08
N ASN A 29 81.61 -67.22 -44.27
CA ASN A 29 80.61 -67.35 -43.21
C ASN A 29 80.81 -66.32 -42.11
N ASP A 30 82.04 -65.99 -41.73
CA ASP A 30 82.34 -64.94 -40.76
C ASP A 30 82.05 -63.54 -41.31
N ARG A 31 82.26 -63.30 -42.62
CA ARG A 31 81.85 -62.05 -43.28
C ARG A 31 80.34 -61.88 -43.28
N ARG A 32 79.57 -62.91 -43.67
CA ARG A 32 78.10 -62.91 -43.62
C ARG A 32 77.57 -62.75 -42.20
N LYS A 33 78.20 -63.37 -41.21
CA LYS A 33 77.87 -63.15 -39.79
C LYS A 33 78.12 -61.71 -39.37
N ARG A 34 79.24 -61.09 -39.76
CA ARG A 34 79.53 -59.68 -39.45
C ARG A 34 78.58 -58.72 -40.18
N GLU A 35 78.24 -58.99 -41.43
CA GLU A 35 77.24 -58.23 -42.20
C GLU A 35 75.83 -58.39 -41.57
N ALA A 36 75.47 -59.59 -41.11
CA ALA A 36 74.22 -59.83 -40.40
C ALA A 36 74.17 -59.12 -39.04
N ILE A 37 75.29 -59.09 -38.29
CA ILE A 37 75.41 -58.33 -37.04
C ILE A 37 75.32 -56.82 -37.31
N ALA A 38 75.98 -56.32 -38.35
CA ALA A 38 75.90 -54.90 -38.74
C ALA A 38 74.49 -54.51 -39.19
N ALA A 39 73.79 -55.36 -39.94
CA ALA A 39 72.42 -55.16 -40.36
C ALA A 39 71.41 -55.25 -39.19
N ALA A 40 71.66 -56.13 -38.22
CA ALA A 40 70.88 -56.20 -36.97
C ALA A 40 71.08 -54.92 -36.14
N ASN A 41 72.32 -54.49 -35.92
CA ASN A 41 72.64 -53.25 -35.20
C ASN A 41 72.03 -52.01 -35.89
N LEU A 42 72.01 -51.95 -37.22
CA LEU A 42 71.38 -50.86 -37.96
C LEU A 42 69.85 -50.87 -37.80
N ARG A 43 69.22 -52.05 -37.81
CA ARG A 43 67.78 -52.19 -37.56
C ARG A 43 67.42 -51.80 -36.12
N ASP A 44 68.23 -52.21 -35.15
CA ASP A 44 68.04 -51.85 -33.75
C ASP A 44 68.22 -50.33 -33.55
N ALA A 45 69.19 -49.71 -34.21
CA ALA A 45 69.37 -48.27 -34.22
C ALA A 45 68.18 -47.51 -34.85
N GLN A 46 67.67 -47.99 -36.00
CA GLN A 46 66.49 -47.40 -36.64
C GLN A 46 65.21 -47.60 -35.81
N ALA A 47 65.07 -48.74 -35.14
CA ALA A 47 63.96 -49.01 -34.23
C ALA A 47 64.04 -48.10 -32.98
N ALA A 48 65.24 -47.90 -32.43
CA ALA A 48 65.48 -46.98 -31.33
C ALA A 48 65.17 -45.52 -31.72
N GLU A 49 65.64 -45.06 -32.88
CA GLU A 49 65.36 -43.70 -33.39
C GLU A 49 63.86 -43.48 -33.63
N LYS A 50 63.15 -44.48 -34.17
CA LYS A 50 61.70 -44.41 -34.34
C LYS A 50 60.98 -44.32 -33.00
N LEU A 51 61.40 -45.11 -32.00
CA LEU A 51 60.84 -45.04 -30.64
C LEU A 51 61.10 -43.69 -29.98
N GLU A 52 62.29 -43.11 -30.16
CA GLU A 52 62.60 -41.77 -29.66
C GLU A 52 61.75 -40.69 -30.32
N ARG A 53 61.53 -40.74 -31.64
CA ARG A 53 60.63 -39.82 -32.33
C ARG A 53 59.18 -39.97 -31.85
N GLU A 54 58.68 -41.19 -31.72
CA GLU A 54 57.33 -41.44 -31.20
C GLU A 54 57.18 -40.94 -29.75
N ARG A 55 58.24 -41.09 -28.94
CA ARG A 55 58.27 -40.56 -27.58
C ARG A 55 58.23 -39.02 -27.59
N HIS A 56 59.04 -38.37 -28.42
CA HIS A 56 59.07 -36.93 -28.55
C HIS A 56 57.71 -36.38 -29.03
N GLU A 57 57.09 -37.01 -30.03
CA GLU A 57 55.75 -36.62 -30.51
C GLU A 57 54.66 -36.79 -29.43
N ARG A 58 54.77 -37.84 -28.60
CA ARG A 58 53.85 -38.04 -27.47
C ARG A 58 54.06 -36.99 -26.38
N GLU A 59 55.31 -36.67 -26.07
CA GLU A 59 55.68 -35.63 -25.09
C GLU A 59 55.21 -34.25 -25.55
N GLU A 60 55.39 -33.91 -26.84
CA GLU A 60 54.91 -32.64 -27.42
C GLU A 60 53.38 -32.54 -27.41
N LYS A 61 52.66 -33.61 -27.79
CA LYS A 61 51.19 -33.65 -27.70
C LYS A 61 50.69 -33.57 -26.26
N ALA A 62 51.40 -34.18 -25.31
CA ALA A 62 51.08 -34.07 -23.89
C ALA A 62 51.28 -32.63 -23.39
N ALA A 63 52.38 -31.98 -23.77
CA ALA A 63 52.66 -30.59 -23.42
C ALA A 63 51.58 -29.63 -23.96
N LEU A 64 51.20 -29.76 -25.23
CA LEU A 64 50.12 -28.94 -25.83
C LEU A 64 48.78 -29.14 -25.12
N ARG A 65 48.47 -30.38 -24.71
CA ARG A 65 47.23 -30.67 -23.96
C ARG A 65 47.25 -30.07 -22.56
N ILE A 66 48.39 -30.10 -21.87
CA ILE A 66 48.56 -29.47 -20.56
C ILE A 66 48.35 -27.96 -20.70
N GLN A 67 49.02 -27.32 -21.67
CA GLN A 67 48.88 -25.89 -21.92
C GLN A 67 47.42 -25.50 -22.24
N ALA A 68 46.72 -26.26 -23.07
CA ALA A 68 45.32 -26.00 -23.39
C ALA A 68 44.38 -26.14 -22.16
N LEU A 69 44.70 -27.02 -21.21
CA LEU A 69 43.96 -27.13 -19.95
C LEU A 69 44.27 -25.95 -19.02
N GLU A 70 45.53 -25.53 -18.92
CA GLU A 70 45.95 -24.36 -18.14
C GLU A 70 45.27 -23.08 -18.66
N ASP A 71 45.22 -22.86 -19.98
CA ASP A 71 44.54 -21.71 -20.59
C ASP A 71 43.04 -21.71 -20.29
N LYS A 72 42.42 -22.90 -20.29
CA LYS A 72 40.99 -23.06 -19.97
C LYS A 72 40.72 -22.77 -18.49
N ASP A 73 41.59 -23.24 -17.61
CA ASP A 73 41.48 -23.00 -16.17
C ASP A 73 41.70 -21.51 -15.85
N LEU A 74 42.69 -20.87 -16.47
CA LEU A 74 42.93 -19.42 -16.37
C LEU A 74 41.71 -18.60 -16.80
N ASN A 75 41.09 -18.95 -17.93
CA ASN A 75 39.87 -18.28 -18.38
C ASN A 75 38.69 -18.50 -17.41
N SER A 76 38.56 -19.70 -16.85
CA SER A 76 37.52 -20.01 -15.86
C SER A 76 37.73 -19.21 -14.56
N ILE A 77 38.97 -19.08 -14.09
CA ILE A 77 39.32 -18.25 -12.93
C ILE A 77 39.01 -16.78 -13.20
N ALA A 78 39.34 -16.27 -14.39
CA ALA A 78 39.02 -14.89 -14.76
C ALA A 78 37.49 -14.65 -14.75
N GLN A 79 36.71 -15.59 -15.28
CA GLN A 79 35.24 -15.51 -15.26
C GLN A 79 34.68 -15.51 -13.84
N ILE A 80 35.17 -16.40 -12.97
CA ILE A 80 34.76 -16.45 -11.55
C ILE A 80 35.01 -15.09 -10.90
N LYS A 81 36.19 -14.50 -11.09
CA LYS A 81 36.51 -13.18 -10.53
C LYS A 81 35.54 -12.09 -11.02
N THR A 82 35.23 -12.07 -12.32
CA THR A 82 34.25 -11.09 -12.85
C THR A 82 32.84 -11.28 -12.29
N LEU A 83 32.43 -12.52 -12.00
CA LEU A 83 31.14 -12.82 -11.40
C LEU A 83 31.10 -12.43 -9.92
N GLU A 84 32.21 -12.63 -9.19
CA GLU A 84 32.36 -12.19 -7.81
C GLU A 84 32.29 -10.66 -7.69
N GLU A 85 32.97 -9.94 -8.58
CA GLU A 85 32.90 -8.47 -8.65
C GLU A 85 31.45 -8.01 -8.90
N LYS A 86 30.77 -8.58 -9.90
CA LYS A 86 29.36 -8.27 -10.19
C LYS A 86 28.43 -8.60 -9.03
N LYS A 87 28.66 -9.73 -8.35
CA LYS A 87 27.87 -10.12 -7.17
C LYS A 87 28.05 -9.10 -6.05
N SER A 88 29.29 -8.67 -5.79
CA SER A 88 29.57 -7.67 -4.75
C SER A 88 28.93 -6.31 -5.05
N GLU A 89 28.85 -5.91 -6.33
CA GLU A 89 28.19 -4.69 -6.76
C GLU A 89 26.66 -4.78 -6.61
N LEU A 90 26.07 -5.92 -6.94
CA LEU A 90 24.64 -6.18 -6.71
C LEU A 90 24.28 -6.20 -5.22
N GLU A 91 25.15 -6.75 -4.37
CA GLU A 91 24.95 -6.73 -2.92
C GLU A 91 25.01 -5.30 -2.37
N ARG A 92 25.99 -4.49 -2.79
CA ARG A 92 26.08 -3.07 -2.41
C ARG A 92 24.84 -2.28 -2.82
N THR A 93 24.41 -2.41 -4.07
CA THR A 93 23.23 -1.69 -4.57
C THR A 93 21.95 -2.14 -3.85
N ARG A 94 21.81 -3.43 -3.53
CA ARG A 94 20.72 -3.94 -2.70
C ARG A 94 20.72 -3.30 -1.31
N ASP A 95 21.87 -3.26 -0.65
CA ASP A 95 21.98 -2.70 0.70
C ASP A 95 21.71 -1.19 0.73
N GLU A 96 22.17 -0.45 -0.29
CA GLU A 96 21.82 0.97 -0.48
C GLU A 96 20.31 1.18 -0.66
N TRP A 97 19.65 0.34 -1.44
CA TRP A 97 18.21 0.39 -1.63
C TRP A 97 17.45 0.08 -0.35
N ILE A 98 17.88 -0.94 0.41
CA ILE A 98 17.30 -1.29 1.70
C ILE A 98 17.46 -0.11 2.68
N GLY A 99 18.64 0.53 2.72
CA GLY A 99 18.88 1.70 3.56
C GLY A 99 17.96 2.89 3.22
N LYS A 100 17.83 3.21 1.92
CA LYS A 100 16.91 4.26 1.45
C LYS A 100 15.45 3.95 1.76
N PHE A 101 15.05 2.69 1.59
CA PHE A 101 13.68 2.26 1.86
C PHE A 101 13.36 2.32 3.36
N ASN A 102 14.28 1.87 4.23
CA ASN A 102 14.08 1.91 5.67
C ASN A 102 13.99 3.34 6.20
N THR A 103 14.89 4.23 5.76
CA THR A 103 14.87 5.64 6.14
C THR A 103 13.57 6.33 5.69
N GLN A 104 13.13 6.11 4.46
CA GLN A 104 11.84 6.63 3.98
C GLN A 104 10.65 6.08 4.78
N ASN A 105 10.65 4.79 5.12
CA ASN A 105 9.60 4.21 5.94
C ASN A 105 9.57 4.79 7.36
N GLU A 106 10.73 5.02 7.98
CA GLU A 106 10.82 5.65 9.30
C GLU A 106 10.29 7.09 9.28
N GLU A 107 10.62 7.86 8.23
CA GLU A 107 10.09 9.22 8.03
C GLU A 107 8.57 9.21 7.84
N LEU A 108 8.06 8.32 6.99
CA LEU A 108 6.63 8.18 6.74
C LEU A 108 5.86 7.73 7.98
N ASN A 109 6.38 6.76 8.73
CA ASN A 109 5.78 6.32 9.99
C ASN A 109 5.73 7.44 11.03
N SER A 110 6.82 8.21 11.15
CA SER A 110 6.87 9.39 12.02
C SER A 110 5.82 10.43 11.60
N ARG A 111 5.64 10.64 10.29
CA ARG A 111 4.63 11.55 9.75
C ARG A 111 3.20 11.06 10.03
N ILE A 112 2.93 9.76 9.90
CA ILE A 112 1.64 9.16 10.21
C ILE A 112 1.29 9.39 11.67
N GLN A 113 2.21 9.10 12.60
CA GLN A 113 1.98 9.31 14.04
C GLN A 113 1.66 10.77 14.37
N LEU A 114 2.38 11.73 13.76
CA LEU A 114 2.09 13.15 13.94
C LEU A 114 0.69 13.53 13.43
N LEU A 115 0.30 13.02 12.26
CA LEU A 115 -1.02 13.27 11.69
C LEU A 115 -2.14 12.66 12.54
N GLU A 116 -1.95 11.46 13.05
CA GLU A 116 -2.89 10.80 13.96
C GLU A 116 -3.08 11.60 15.25
N SER A 117 -1.98 12.08 15.86
CA SER A 117 -2.04 12.94 17.04
C SER A 117 -2.80 14.24 16.77
N ASN A 118 -2.52 14.92 15.65
CA ASN A 118 -3.20 16.15 15.27
C ASN A 118 -4.71 15.94 15.03
N ILE A 119 -5.09 14.82 14.40
CA ILE A 119 -6.51 14.48 14.18
C ILE A 119 -7.21 14.26 15.52
N GLU A 120 -6.58 13.57 16.47
CA GLU A 120 -7.14 13.30 17.78
C GLU A 120 -7.32 14.58 18.61
N GLU A 121 -6.33 15.50 18.58
CA GLU A 121 -6.47 16.82 19.20
C GLU A 121 -7.60 17.65 18.59
N GLN A 122 -7.73 17.65 17.26
CA GLN A 122 -8.83 18.34 16.58
C GLN A 122 -10.20 17.75 16.94
N ARG A 123 -10.31 16.43 17.12
CA ARG A 123 -11.54 15.79 17.58
C ARG A 123 -11.91 16.24 18.99
N LYS A 124 -10.94 16.23 19.92
CA LYS A 124 -11.16 16.70 21.31
C LYS A 124 -11.60 18.16 21.35
N GLN A 125 -10.98 19.04 20.57
CA GLN A 125 -11.37 20.44 20.48
C GLN A 125 -12.79 20.64 19.92
N LYS A 126 -13.18 19.84 18.91
CA LYS A 126 -14.54 19.88 18.37
C LYS A 126 -15.57 19.36 19.37
N ASP A 127 -15.26 18.28 20.08
CA ASP A 127 -16.15 17.70 21.07
C ASP A 127 -16.35 18.65 22.26
N SER A 128 -15.31 19.34 22.73
CA SER A 128 -15.45 20.38 23.76
C SER A 128 -16.32 21.54 23.27
N GLN A 129 -16.10 22.02 22.04
CA GLN A 129 -16.92 23.08 21.45
C GLN A 129 -18.39 22.67 21.29
N ILE A 130 -18.66 21.42 20.89
CA ILE A 130 -20.02 20.89 20.78
C ILE A 130 -20.69 20.85 22.15
N ASN A 131 -19.97 20.43 23.21
CA ASN A 131 -20.52 20.38 24.56
C ASN A 131 -20.82 21.78 25.10
N GLU A 132 -19.91 22.74 24.93
CA GLU A 132 -20.15 24.14 25.30
C GLU A 132 -21.40 24.71 24.60
N LEU A 133 -21.54 24.48 23.30
CA LEU A 133 -22.72 24.94 22.54
C LEU A 133 -24.01 24.24 22.99
N ARG A 134 -23.95 22.96 23.37
CA ARG A 134 -25.10 22.23 23.92
C ARG A 134 -25.53 22.81 25.27
N GLU A 135 -24.58 23.12 26.14
CA GLU A 135 -24.87 23.74 27.44
C GLU A 135 -25.46 25.15 27.26
N GLN A 136 -24.89 25.96 26.38
CA GLN A 136 -25.43 27.28 26.04
C GLN A 136 -26.87 27.18 25.51
N ARG A 137 -27.10 26.24 24.58
CA ARG A 137 -28.44 26.00 24.03
C ARG A 137 -29.42 25.58 25.14
N SER A 138 -29.03 24.65 26.00
CA SER A 138 -29.88 24.22 27.12
C SER A 138 -30.23 25.38 28.06
N SER A 139 -29.26 26.24 28.37
CA SER A 139 -29.49 27.44 29.20
C SER A 139 -30.49 28.41 28.55
N ILE A 140 -30.38 28.64 27.25
CA ILE A 140 -31.31 29.50 26.50
C ILE A 140 -32.70 28.86 26.45
N GLU A 141 -32.79 27.56 26.16
CA GLU A 141 -34.06 26.84 26.15
C GLU A 141 -34.78 26.98 27.50
N HIS A 142 -34.09 26.75 28.62
CA HIS A 142 -34.68 26.93 29.95
C HIS A 142 -35.17 28.36 30.20
N LYS A 143 -34.38 29.39 29.86
CA LYS A 143 -34.79 30.80 30.01
C LYS A 143 -36.02 31.14 29.16
N VAL A 144 -36.06 30.71 27.91
CA VAL A 144 -37.19 30.95 27.01
C VAL A 144 -38.46 30.24 27.50
N PHE A 145 -38.33 29.01 28.02
CA PHE A 145 -39.46 28.28 28.58
C PHE A 145 -39.99 28.93 29.86
N ASP A 146 -39.12 29.41 30.76
CA ASP A 146 -39.53 30.06 32.00
C ASP A 146 -40.21 31.41 31.76
N GLU A 147 -39.74 32.21 30.80
CA GLU A 147 -40.38 33.49 30.43
C GLU A 147 -41.74 33.30 29.75
N LEU A 148 -41.94 32.19 29.02
CA LEU A 148 -43.20 31.86 28.35
C LEU A 148 -44.24 31.19 29.28
N GLN A 149 -43.83 30.60 30.40
CA GLN A 149 -44.73 29.81 31.26
C GLN A 149 -45.62 30.65 32.19
N ASN A 150 -45.29 31.91 32.47
CA ASN A 150 -46.07 32.72 33.41
C ASN A 150 -47.31 33.39 32.80
N ASP A 151 -47.51 33.31 31.48
CA ASP A 151 -48.62 33.96 30.79
C ASP A 151 -49.54 32.95 30.09
N ASP A 152 -50.76 32.81 30.60
CA ASP A 152 -51.82 31.96 30.01
C ASP A 152 -52.25 32.36 28.59
N VAL A 153 -52.01 33.62 28.23
CA VAL A 153 -52.37 34.23 26.94
C VAL A 153 -51.18 35.01 26.41
N GLN A 154 -50.74 34.69 25.21
CA GLN A 154 -49.76 35.49 24.49
C GLN A 154 -50.41 36.20 23.31
N ILE A 155 -50.37 37.53 23.35
CA ILE A 155 -50.74 38.39 22.23
C ILE A 155 -49.45 38.69 21.46
N LEU A 156 -49.47 38.49 20.15
CA LEU A 156 -48.34 38.72 19.26
C LEU A 156 -48.46 40.07 18.55
N ALA A 157 -49.66 40.44 18.15
CA ALA A 157 -49.91 41.71 17.46
C ALA A 157 -51.30 42.26 17.76
N ILE A 158 -51.40 43.59 17.83
CA ILE A 158 -52.66 44.34 17.93
C ILE A 158 -52.63 45.44 16.87
N THR A 159 -53.60 45.42 15.97
CA THR A 159 -53.77 46.45 14.93
C THR A 159 -55.17 47.04 14.99
N TYR A 160 -55.28 48.34 14.79
CA TYR A 160 -56.57 49.02 14.69
C TYR A 160 -56.53 50.07 13.59
N GLY A 161 -57.44 49.94 12.61
CA GLY A 161 -57.39 50.73 11.39
C GLY A 161 -56.10 50.47 10.61
N SER A 162 -55.33 51.53 10.33
CA SER A 162 -54.05 51.47 9.61
C SER A 162 -52.83 51.38 10.55
N ARG A 163 -53.04 51.39 11.88
CA ARG A 163 -51.95 51.44 12.87
C ARG A 163 -51.73 50.10 13.55
N ILE A 164 -50.45 49.80 13.78
CA ILE A 164 -49.99 48.71 14.65
C ILE A 164 -49.72 49.31 16.03
N TYR A 165 -50.44 48.83 17.04
CA TYR A 165 -50.30 49.30 18.42
C TYR A 165 -49.37 48.42 19.23
N TYR A 166 -49.29 47.15 18.85
CA TYR A 166 -48.36 46.21 19.43
C TYR A 166 -47.93 45.20 18.38
N ASP A 167 -46.64 44.92 18.36
CA ASP A 167 -46.00 43.77 17.72
C ASP A 167 -44.95 43.21 18.69
N SER A 168 -44.65 41.92 18.59
CA SER A 168 -43.71 41.23 19.47
C SER A 168 -42.33 41.91 19.41
N GLY A 169 -41.94 42.56 20.51
CA GLY A 169 -40.71 43.36 20.61
C GLY A 169 -40.91 44.88 20.70
N THR A 170 -42.16 45.36 20.62
CA THR A 170 -42.50 46.79 20.84
C THR A 170 -43.02 47.02 22.26
N SER A 171 -42.78 48.22 22.81
CA SER A 171 -43.29 48.60 24.14
C SER A 171 -44.79 48.86 24.07
N ASP A 172 -45.56 48.36 25.05
CA ASP A 172 -47.01 48.56 25.13
C ASP A 172 -47.36 49.93 25.72
N TYR A 173 -47.18 50.97 24.92
CA TYR A 173 -47.36 52.37 25.33
C TYR A 173 -48.82 52.75 25.66
N LYS A 174 -49.81 51.95 25.23
CA LYS A 174 -51.24 52.18 25.52
C LYS A 174 -51.82 51.20 26.54
N ASN A 175 -51.00 50.34 27.13
CA ASN A 175 -51.42 49.29 28.07
C ASN A 175 -52.54 48.39 27.50
N LEU A 176 -52.50 48.13 26.18
CA LEU A 176 -53.51 47.32 25.50
C LEU A 176 -53.31 45.83 25.76
N LEU A 177 -52.08 45.38 26.00
CA LEU A 177 -51.78 43.98 26.26
C LEU A 177 -52.52 43.49 27.50
N SER A 178 -52.42 44.23 28.61
CA SER A 178 -53.07 43.84 29.86
C SER A 178 -54.59 43.72 29.67
N LYS A 179 -55.18 44.75 29.04
CA LYS A 179 -56.62 44.82 28.73
C LYS A 179 -57.10 43.63 27.89
N PHE A 180 -56.40 43.31 26.81
CA PHE A 180 -56.82 42.23 25.92
C PHE A 180 -56.47 40.84 26.47
N LYS A 181 -55.39 40.69 27.26
CA LYS A 181 -55.11 39.46 28.00
C LYS A 181 -56.24 39.15 28.98
N ASP A 182 -56.72 40.14 29.72
CA ASP A 182 -57.83 39.96 30.65
C ASP A 182 -59.15 39.64 29.93
N ALA A 183 -59.44 40.31 28.81
CA ALA A 183 -60.59 39.98 27.97
C ALA A 183 -60.53 38.54 27.41
N ALA A 184 -59.34 38.11 26.95
CA ALA A 184 -59.11 36.76 26.46
C ALA A 184 -59.20 35.70 27.57
N ARG A 185 -58.80 36.04 28.80
CA ARG A 185 -58.92 35.16 29.98
C ARG A 185 -60.38 35.00 30.40
N ALA A 186 -61.14 36.08 30.45
CA ALA A 186 -62.55 36.04 30.82
C ALA A 186 -63.44 35.45 29.71
N GLY A 187 -62.92 35.31 28.49
CA GLY A 187 -63.71 34.89 27.32
C GLY A 187 -64.81 35.91 27.00
N ASN A 188 -64.59 37.17 27.38
CA ASN A 188 -65.57 38.24 27.29
C ASN A 188 -65.75 38.70 25.84
N SER A 189 -66.98 39.08 25.51
CA SER A 189 -67.25 39.91 24.36
C SER A 189 -67.01 41.38 24.72
N PHE A 190 -66.57 42.16 23.74
CA PHE A 190 -66.39 43.59 23.88
C PHE A 190 -66.71 44.29 22.56
N LYS A 191 -67.18 45.53 22.67
CA LYS A 191 -67.46 46.37 21.50
C LYS A 191 -66.16 47.03 21.03
N VAL A 192 -65.87 46.92 19.73
CA VAL A 192 -64.71 47.58 19.12
C VAL A 192 -65.02 49.07 18.96
N THR A 193 -64.33 49.93 19.68
CA THR A 193 -64.53 51.40 19.61
C THR A 193 -63.21 52.15 19.74
N ASN A 194 -63.21 53.46 19.44
CA ASN A 194 -62.03 54.31 19.58
C ASN A 194 -61.60 54.45 21.05
N GLU A 195 -62.55 54.42 21.98
CA GLU A 195 -62.29 54.42 23.42
C GLU A 195 -61.68 53.10 23.89
N LEU A 196 -61.94 51.99 23.18
CA LEU A 196 -61.29 50.72 23.49
C LEU A 196 -59.78 50.81 23.28
N ILE A 197 -59.35 51.54 22.24
CA ILE A 197 -57.94 51.66 21.83
C ILE A 197 -57.28 52.95 22.34
N ASN A 198 -58.06 53.88 22.91
CA ASN A 198 -57.64 55.25 23.25
C ASN A 198 -56.96 55.93 22.05
N ASP A 199 -57.56 55.79 20.86
CA ASP A 199 -57.09 56.40 19.61
C ASP A 199 -58.19 56.38 18.54
N ASP A 200 -58.13 57.33 17.63
CA ASP A 200 -58.85 57.27 16.35
C ASP A 200 -57.83 57.44 15.21
N PRO A 201 -57.21 56.33 14.74
CA PRO A 201 -56.14 56.40 13.77
C PRO A 201 -56.58 56.89 12.39
N ASN A 202 -57.88 56.79 12.07
CA ASN A 202 -58.45 57.16 10.78
C ASN A 202 -59.86 57.75 11.02
N HIS A 203 -59.91 59.04 11.38
CA HIS A 203 -61.16 59.77 11.56
C HIS A 203 -62.04 59.64 10.30
N ASP A 204 -63.36 59.52 10.50
CA ASP A 204 -64.39 59.39 9.46
C ASP A 204 -64.35 58.11 8.61
N HIS A 205 -63.46 57.16 8.96
CA HIS A 205 -63.37 55.86 8.30
C HIS A 205 -63.71 54.74 9.27
N PHE A 206 -64.39 53.70 8.76
CA PHE A 206 -64.60 52.47 9.50
C PHE A 206 -63.27 51.75 9.74
N LYS A 207 -62.96 51.47 11.00
CA LYS A 207 -61.71 50.80 11.41
C LYS A 207 -61.95 49.35 11.77
N SER A 208 -61.01 48.48 11.42
CA SER A 208 -60.98 47.08 11.86
C SER A 208 -59.96 46.89 12.98
N LEU A 209 -60.32 46.12 14.01
CA LEU A 209 -59.41 45.60 15.04
C LEU A 209 -58.99 44.19 14.65
N ILE A 210 -57.68 43.93 14.62
CA ILE A 210 -57.13 42.57 14.46
C ILE A 210 -56.15 42.29 15.59
N ILE A 211 -56.38 41.18 16.30
CA ILE A 211 -55.50 40.69 17.38
C ILE A 211 -55.04 39.29 17.02
N VAL A 212 -53.73 39.09 16.95
CA VAL A 212 -53.11 37.77 16.77
C VAL A 212 -52.63 37.27 18.12
N TYR A 213 -53.09 36.08 18.53
CA TYR A 213 -52.83 35.57 19.87
C TYR A 213 -52.77 34.04 19.91
N ARG A 214 -52.30 33.48 21.03
CA ARG A 214 -52.40 32.05 21.36
C ARG A 214 -52.56 31.85 22.87
N TYR A 215 -53.20 30.76 23.24
CA TYR A 215 -53.26 30.30 24.63
C TYR A 215 -52.04 29.44 24.95
N ILE A 216 -51.39 29.70 26.08
CA ILE A 216 -50.21 28.94 26.56
C ILE A 216 -50.57 28.19 27.85
N ARG A 217 -51.75 27.56 27.88
CA ARG A 217 -52.13 26.67 28.97
C ARG A 217 -51.84 25.20 28.66
N PRO A 218 -51.49 24.39 29.68
CA PRO A 218 -51.49 22.94 29.55
C PRO A 218 -52.88 22.44 29.09
N GLY A 219 -52.91 21.53 28.11
CA GLY A 219 -54.15 20.94 27.59
C GLY A 219 -54.92 21.78 26.56
N VAL A 220 -54.53 23.03 26.30
CA VAL A 220 -55.16 23.88 25.28
C VAL A 220 -54.34 23.86 23.98
N ASN A 221 -55.03 23.90 22.84
CA ASN A 221 -54.38 23.99 21.54
C ASN A 221 -53.60 25.31 21.39
N ARG A 222 -52.26 25.21 21.27
CA ARG A 222 -51.32 26.34 21.14
C ARG A 222 -51.25 26.96 19.74
N ARG A 223 -52.19 26.61 18.84
CA ARG A 223 -52.30 27.24 17.51
C ARG A 223 -52.51 28.75 17.64
N LEU A 224 -51.96 29.47 16.67
CA LEU A 224 -52.23 30.89 16.50
C LEU A 224 -53.71 31.08 16.15
N ARG A 225 -54.32 32.08 16.77
CA ARG A 225 -55.71 32.50 16.59
C ARG A 225 -55.72 33.97 16.20
N THR A 226 -56.77 34.37 15.49
CA THR A 226 -56.95 35.75 15.03
C THR A 226 -58.35 36.21 15.36
N LEU A 227 -58.46 37.20 16.23
CA LEU A 227 -59.69 37.93 16.46
C LEU A 227 -59.73 39.09 15.47
N ALA A 228 -60.81 39.20 14.70
CA ALA A 228 -61.06 40.32 13.80
C ALA A 228 -62.44 40.92 14.09
N GLY A 229 -62.51 42.24 14.15
CA GLY A 229 -63.73 42.99 14.45
C GLY A 229 -63.80 44.33 13.76
N TRP A 230 -65.01 44.82 13.51
CA TRP A 230 -65.23 46.14 12.94
C TRP A 230 -65.65 47.13 14.02
N GLU A 231 -65.27 48.39 13.86
CA GLU A 231 -65.73 49.49 14.73
C GLU A 231 -67.25 49.49 14.85
N GLY A 232 -67.75 49.59 16.08
CA GLY A 232 -69.17 49.52 16.42
C GLY A 232 -69.72 48.10 16.60
N THR A 233 -68.97 47.05 16.24
CA THR A 233 -69.41 45.65 16.39
C THR A 233 -68.92 45.02 17.69
N GLU A 234 -69.67 44.05 18.18
CA GLU A 234 -69.27 43.20 19.30
C GLU A 234 -68.43 42.04 18.80
N THR A 235 -67.27 41.83 19.43
CA THR A 235 -66.35 40.73 19.12
C THR A 235 -65.93 40.01 20.38
N ARG A 236 -65.49 38.76 20.23
CA ARG A 236 -65.17 37.88 21.35
C ARG A 236 -63.92 37.07 21.01
N PHE A 237 -63.07 36.84 22.00
CA PHE A 237 -62.00 35.86 21.90
C PHE A 237 -62.58 34.44 21.81
N ASP A 238 -61.96 33.60 20.97
CA ASP A 238 -62.32 32.20 20.89
C ASP A 238 -62.24 31.54 22.29
N PRO A 239 -63.17 30.66 22.63
CA PRO A 239 -63.11 29.93 23.88
C PRO A 239 -61.85 29.05 23.93
N TRP A 240 -61.44 28.71 25.15
CA TRP A 240 -60.19 28.00 25.38
C TRP A 240 -60.18 26.55 24.90
N ASN A 241 -61.36 26.00 24.60
CA ASN A 241 -61.55 24.62 24.18
C ASN A 241 -60.71 24.27 22.94
#